data_AF-A0A7Y3R2J9-F1
#
_entry.id   AF-A0A7Y3R2J9-F1
#
_cell.length_a   1.000
_cell.length_b   1.000
_cell.length_c   1.000
_cell.angle_alpha   90.00
_cell.angle_beta   90.00
_cell.angle_gamma   90.00
#
_symmetry.space_group_name_H-M   'P 1'
#
loop_
_entity.id
_entity.type
_entity.pdbx_description
1 polymer ?
#
loop_
_entity_poly.entity_id
_entity_poly.type
_entity_poly.pdbx_seq_one_letter_code
_entity_poly.pdbx_strand_id
1 'polypeptide(L)'
;MVLYGVVLLLGSTTNLFAQEQQAVPYSESPILDRPLVERYILDELKALRQDQQDLERRLTIQITDRELAVADKSLNYSNVTVTYFFYVIAGVASLVALIGWQSLREVKHNTREMADKKLNKIAQEYERKFVALERDLKRKSSIISENNREIEIINEIHNLWLRSQNVQTAEQRIEVYDEILKIRPGDLEALTYKADAVMEMQEYHWAMSLCNRVLELDESNGPALYQRACAYARLGAEEQALEDIQRATDISPSLRELIADEPDFESLYGNKRFDALISGNIS
;
A
#
# COMPACT_ATOMS: atom_id res chain seq x y z
N MET A 1 -66.19 41.76 98.81
CA MET A 1 -67.11 41.13 99.78
C MET A 1 -68.23 40.51 98.97
N VAL A 2 -68.32 39.17 98.95
CA VAL A 2 -69.41 38.38 99.58
C VAL A 2 -70.64 38.32 98.65
N LEU A 3 -71.37 37.23 98.41
CA LEU A 3 -71.32 35.78 98.66
C LEU A 3 -72.76 35.33 98.27
N TYR A 4 -72.92 34.19 97.60
CA TYR A 4 -73.94 33.15 97.88
C TYR A 4 -75.47 33.39 97.83
N GLY A 5 -76.15 32.25 97.58
CA GLY A 5 -77.51 31.90 98.07
C GLY A 5 -78.53 31.79 96.94
N VAL A 6 -78.94 30.63 96.40
CA VAL A 6 -79.47 29.35 96.94
C VAL A 6 -80.90 29.44 97.52
N VAL A 7 -81.72 28.44 97.11
CA VAL A 7 -82.93 27.83 97.71
C VAL A 7 -84.26 28.21 97.01
N LEU A 8 -85.02 27.37 96.26
CA LEU A 8 -85.69 26.05 96.43
C LEU A 8 -87.09 26.08 97.10
N LEU A 9 -88.04 25.38 96.44
CA LEU A 9 -89.17 24.55 96.96
C LEU A 9 -90.63 25.00 96.69
N LEU A 10 -91.35 24.09 95.99
CA LEU A 10 -92.68 23.46 96.25
C LEU A 10 -93.90 24.39 96.49
N GLY A 11 -95.14 24.10 96.04
CA GLY A 11 -95.80 22.90 95.54
C GLY A 11 -97.29 22.97 95.92
N SER A 12 -98.14 22.14 95.29
CA SER A 12 -99.43 21.57 95.76
C SER A 12 -100.68 21.73 94.84
N THR A 13 -101.45 20.66 94.86
CA THR A 13 -102.63 20.21 94.08
C THR A 13 -103.95 20.34 94.87
N THR A 14 -105.13 20.41 94.23
CA THR A 14 -106.40 19.69 94.59
C THR A 14 -107.64 20.12 93.75
N ASN A 15 -108.62 19.21 93.59
CA ASN A 15 -109.82 19.21 92.73
C ASN A 15 -111.12 19.77 93.39
N LEU A 16 -112.07 20.32 92.63
CA LEU A 16 -113.53 20.39 92.97
C LEU A 16 -114.45 20.78 91.77
N PHE A 17 -115.52 19.98 91.57
CA PHE A 17 -116.85 20.16 90.91
C PHE A 17 -117.21 21.33 89.91
N ALA A 18 -117.64 20.90 88.71
CA ALA A 18 -118.93 21.09 87.98
C ALA A 18 -119.55 22.47 87.58
N GLN A 19 -119.83 22.58 86.25
CA GLN A 19 -120.99 23.17 85.50
C GLN A 19 -121.41 24.66 85.72
N GLU A 20 -121.83 25.49 84.75
CA GLU A 20 -122.11 25.40 83.30
C GLU A 20 -122.39 26.84 82.75
N GLN A 21 -121.94 27.14 81.51
CA GLN A 21 -122.43 28.15 80.52
C GLN A 21 -122.48 29.67 80.90
N GLN A 22 -122.20 30.65 80.02
CA GLN A 22 -122.09 30.72 78.55
C GLN A 22 -121.36 32.03 78.13
N ALA A 23 -120.71 32.01 76.95
CA ALA A 23 -119.70 32.96 76.49
C ALA A 23 -120.04 33.66 75.15
N VAL A 24 -119.65 34.94 75.03
CA VAL A 24 -119.56 35.84 73.83
C VAL A 24 -118.51 36.93 74.21
N PRO A 25 -117.64 37.55 73.37
CA PRO A 25 -117.56 37.69 71.88
C PRO A 25 -116.20 37.31 71.24
N TYR A 26 -116.18 37.20 69.90
CA TYR A 26 -115.00 36.86 69.07
C TYR A 26 -114.34 38.12 68.49
N SER A 27 -113.32 38.67 69.16
CA SER A 27 -112.38 39.63 68.58
C SER A 27 -111.01 39.56 69.27
N GLU A 28 -110.30 38.45 69.12
CA GLU A 28 -108.82 38.32 69.28
C GLU A 28 -108.39 36.86 69.07
N SER A 29 -108.10 36.45 67.82
CA SER A 29 -107.34 35.23 67.52
C SER A 29 -106.32 35.52 66.40
N PRO A 30 -105.12 34.90 66.44
CA PRO A 30 -104.08 35.16 65.45
C PRO A 30 -104.59 34.76 64.05
N ILE A 31 -104.22 35.55 63.04
CA ILE A 31 -104.73 35.56 61.64
C ILE A 31 -104.80 34.19 60.94
N LEU A 32 -104.18 33.14 61.50
CA LEU A 32 -104.03 31.80 60.89
C LEU A 32 -105.31 30.95 60.83
N ASP A 33 -106.39 31.24 61.56
CA ASP A 33 -107.53 30.30 61.70
C ASP A 33 -108.62 30.39 60.59
N ARG A 34 -108.29 30.79 59.36
CA ARG A 34 -109.26 30.86 58.24
C ARG A 34 -109.03 29.74 57.20
N PRO A 35 -110.00 28.84 56.93
CA PRO A 35 -109.83 27.67 56.04
C PRO A 35 -109.54 28.03 54.57
N LEU A 36 -109.93 29.22 54.12
CA LEU A 36 -109.62 29.72 52.77
C LEU A 36 -108.16 30.20 52.63
N VAL A 37 -107.54 30.64 53.73
CA VAL A 37 -106.17 31.15 53.74
C VAL A 37 -105.16 30.00 53.72
N GLU A 38 -105.47 28.89 54.38
CA GLU A 38 -104.62 27.68 54.38
C GLU A 38 -104.42 27.10 52.98
N ARG A 39 -105.48 26.97 52.18
CA ARG A 39 -105.39 26.45 50.81
C ARG A 39 -104.58 27.36 49.88
N TYR A 40 -104.76 28.67 50.00
CA TYR A 40 -103.99 29.65 49.23
C TYR A 40 -102.49 29.55 49.56
N ILE A 41 -102.14 29.45 50.85
CA ILE A 41 -100.75 29.26 51.29
C ILE A 41 -100.18 27.95 50.74
N LEU A 42 -100.96 26.86 50.74
CA LEU A 42 -100.51 25.57 50.19
C LEU A 42 -100.30 25.61 48.68
N ASP A 43 -101.19 26.28 47.93
CA ASP A 43 -101.05 26.46 46.49
C ASP A 43 -99.83 27.34 46.15
N GLU A 44 -99.60 28.44 46.89
CA GLU A 44 -98.40 29.27 46.77
C GLU A 44 -97.12 28.50 47.14
N LEU A 45 -97.13 27.70 48.20
CA LEU A 45 -95.98 26.85 48.58
C LEU A 45 -95.69 25.78 47.52
N LYS A 46 -96.74 25.22 46.90
CA LYS A 46 -96.61 24.24 45.83
C LYS A 46 -96.06 24.89 44.55
N ALA A 47 -96.56 26.08 44.19
CA ALA A 47 -96.04 26.87 43.09
C ALA A 47 -94.58 27.28 43.33
N LEU A 48 -94.26 27.76 44.53
CA LEU A 48 -92.90 28.10 44.94
C LEU A 48 -91.94 26.89 44.86
N ARG A 49 -92.40 25.71 45.29
CA ARG A 49 -91.61 24.47 45.18
C ARG A 49 -91.40 24.07 43.72
N GLN A 50 -92.42 24.21 42.87
CA GLN A 50 -92.30 23.95 41.43
C GLN A 50 -91.35 24.96 40.76
N ASP A 51 -91.47 26.23 41.07
CA ASP A 51 -90.57 27.28 40.59
C ASP A 51 -89.13 27.07 41.06
N GLN A 52 -88.93 26.62 42.31
CA GLN A 52 -87.62 26.25 42.83
C GLN A 52 -87.05 25.05 42.05
N GLN A 53 -87.84 24.00 41.82
CA GLN A 53 -87.40 22.83 41.04
C GLN A 53 -87.07 23.21 39.58
N ASP A 54 -87.86 24.06 38.95
CA ASP A 54 -87.62 24.53 37.59
C ASP A 54 -86.42 25.48 37.50
N LEU A 55 -86.19 26.29 38.54
CA LEU A 55 -84.98 27.10 38.68
C LEU A 55 -83.75 26.20 38.84
N GLU A 56 -83.78 25.23 39.75
CA GLU A 56 -82.69 24.26 39.96
C GLU A 56 -82.39 23.48 38.67
N ARG A 57 -83.41 23.03 37.94
CA ARG A 57 -83.24 22.37 36.64
C ARG A 57 -82.58 23.30 35.61
N ARG A 58 -83.06 24.54 35.47
CA ARG A 58 -82.48 25.52 34.53
C ARG A 58 -81.03 25.86 34.89
N LEU A 59 -80.74 26.08 36.17
CA LEU A 59 -79.38 26.34 36.64
C LEU A 59 -78.47 25.14 36.40
N THR A 60 -78.95 23.92 36.67
CA THR A 60 -78.20 22.69 36.39
C THR A 60 -77.84 22.60 34.91
N ILE A 61 -78.82 22.78 34.02
CA ILE A 61 -78.59 22.75 32.56
C ILE A 61 -77.59 23.83 32.13
N GLN A 62 -77.75 25.07 32.59
CA GLN A 62 -76.84 26.16 32.23
C GLN A 62 -75.40 25.94 32.74
N ILE A 63 -75.25 25.42 33.96
CA ILE A 63 -73.94 25.09 34.53
C ILE A 63 -73.31 23.95 33.74
N THR A 64 -74.05 22.87 33.48
CA THR A 64 -73.53 21.74 32.70
C THR A 64 -73.16 22.15 31.27
N ASP A 65 -73.97 22.98 30.62
CA ASP A 65 -73.67 23.49 29.27
C ASP A 65 -72.42 24.37 29.27
N ARG A 66 -72.24 25.21 30.30
CA ARG A 66 -71.05 26.03 30.46
C ARG A 66 -69.81 25.18 30.72
N GLU A 67 -69.90 24.17 31.58
CA GLU A 67 -68.80 23.25 31.84
C GLU A 67 -68.43 22.44 30.60
N LEU A 68 -69.42 21.94 29.86
CA LEU A 68 -69.22 21.26 28.57
C LEU A 68 -68.54 22.18 27.55
N ALA A 69 -69.01 23.44 27.42
CA ALA A 69 -68.42 24.40 26.49
C ALA A 69 -66.97 24.76 26.87
N VAL A 70 -66.67 24.89 28.17
CA VAL A 70 -65.30 25.12 28.66
C VAL A 70 -64.42 23.91 28.41
N ALA A 71 -64.92 22.70 28.66
CA ALA A 71 -64.22 21.45 28.41
C ALA A 71 -63.93 21.28 26.91
N ASP A 72 -64.91 21.48 26.04
CA ASP A 72 -64.76 21.36 24.59
C ASP A 72 -63.74 22.37 24.03
N LYS A 73 -63.79 23.63 24.51
CA LYS A 73 -62.80 24.64 24.16
C LYS A 73 -61.38 24.24 24.60
N SER A 74 -61.23 23.70 25.81
CA SER A 74 -59.94 23.21 26.33
C SER A 74 -59.41 22.01 25.54
N LEU A 75 -60.29 21.07 25.19
CA LEU A 75 -59.96 19.92 24.35
C LEU A 75 -59.53 20.36 22.95
N ASN A 76 -60.23 21.34 22.35
CA ASN A 76 -59.86 21.86 21.04
C ASN A 76 -58.50 22.58 21.07
N TYR A 77 -58.21 23.41 22.09
CA TYR A 77 -56.89 24.00 22.26
C TYR A 77 -55.79 22.95 22.45
N SER A 78 -56.07 21.89 23.22
CA SER A 78 -55.14 20.79 23.41
C SER A 78 -54.89 20.04 22.10
N ASN A 79 -55.93 19.77 21.31
CA ASN A 79 -55.80 19.11 20.01
C ASN A 79 -55.00 19.96 19.01
N VAL A 80 -55.32 21.26 18.91
CA VAL A 80 -54.62 22.20 18.03
C VAL A 80 -53.15 22.34 18.42
N THR A 81 -52.82 22.51 19.70
CA THR A 81 -51.43 22.62 20.16
C THR A 81 -50.64 21.33 19.92
N VAL A 82 -51.20 20.17 20.26
CA VAL A 82 -50.59 18.86 19.98
C VAL A 82 -50.33 18.68 18.48
N THR A 83 -51.30 19.04 17.64
CA THR A 83 -51.16 18.96 16.17
C THR A 83 -50.05 19.86 15.64
N TYR A 84 -49.94 21.10 16.15
CA TYR A 84 -48.84 21.99 15.79
C TYR A 84 -47.47 21.47 16.24
N PHE A 85 -47.36 20.89 17.44
CA PHE A 85 -46.12 20.26 17.88
C PHE A 85 -45.72 19.11 16.94
N PHE A 86 -46.67 18.29 16.50
CA PHE A 86 -46.40 17.25 15.51
C PHE A 86 -45.92 17.84 14.18
N TYR A 87 -46.50 18.94 13.69
CA TYR A 87 -46.02 19.59 12.47
C TYR A 87 -44.62 20.18 12.61
N VAL A 88 -44.28 20.79 13.77
CA VAL A 88 -42.93 21.30 14.03
C VAL A 88 -41.92 20.16 14.05
N ILE A 89 -42.22 19.07 14.76
CA ILE A 89 -41.36 17.88 14.82
C ILE A 89 -41.21 17.26 13.42
N ALA A 90 -42.29 17.14 12.65
CA ALA A 90 -42.26 16.62 11.29
C ALA A 90 -41.43 17.51 10.35
N GLY A 91 -41.54 18.84 10.49
CA GLY A 91 -40.75 19.80 9.73
C GLY A 91 -39.25 19.69 10.03
N VAL A 92 -38.89 19.63 11.32
CA VAL A 92 -37.50 19.44 11.76
C VAL A 92 -36.96 18.07 11.31
N ALA A 93 -37.73 17.00 11.47
CA ALA A 93 -37.35 15.67 11.02
C ALA A 93 -37.12 15.60 9.50
N SER A 94 -37.99 16.25 8.72
CA SER A 94 -37.85 16.34 7.26
C SER A 94 -36.58 17.11 6.87
N LEU A 95 -36.28 18.21 7.56
CA LEU A 95 -35.07 19.00 7.33
C LEU A 95 -33.80 18.21 7.64
N VAL A 96 -33.77 17.52 8.79
CA VAL A 96 -32.65 16.65 9.19
C VAL A 96 -32.46 15.48 8.22
N ALA A 97 -33.54 14.87 7.75
CA ALA A 97 -33.48 13.79 6.77
C ALA A 97 -32.90 14.27 5.43
N LEU A 98 -33.28 15.47 4.97
CA LEU A 98 -32.79 16.04 3.72
C LEU A 98 -31.29 16.36 3.79
N ILE A 99 -30.85 17.02 4.88
CA ILE A 99 -29.44 17.33 5.12
C ILE A 99 -28.62 16.04 5.29
N GLY A 100 -29.14 15.07 6.06
CA GLY A 100 -28.50 13.77 6.27
C GLY A 100 -28.33 12.99 4.97
N TRP A 101 -29.34 13.00 4.09
CA TRP A 101 -29.26 12.33 2.79
C TRP A 101 -28.21 12.96 1.87
N GLN A 102 -28.14 14.30 1.80
CA GLN A 102 -27.13 15.00 1.01
C GLN A 102 -25.71 14.69 1.52
N SER A 103 -25.49 14.77 2.83
CA SER A 103 -24.20 14.44 3.46
C SER A 103 -23.78 12.99 3.21
N LEU A 104 -24.69 12.02 3.40
CA LEU A 104 -24.40 10.61 3.12
C LEU A 104 -24.03 10.37 1.65
N ARG A 105 -24.73 11.03 0.73
CA ARG A 105 -24.44 10.93 -0.71
C ARG A 105 -23.06 11.53 -1.04
N GLU A 106 -22.72 12.67 -0.45
CA GLU A 106 -21.44 13.34 -0.64
C GLU A 106 -20.28 12.51 -0.07
N VAL A 107 -20.44 11.99 1.16
CA VAL A 107 -19.46 11.07 1.77
C VAL A 107 -19.26 9.84 0.90
N LYS A 108 -20.34 9.22 0.41
CA LYS A 108 -20.25 8.05 -0.49
C LYS A 108 -19.52 8.37 -1.80
N HIS A 109 -19.79 9.53 -2.40
CA HIS A 109 -19.10 9.96 -3.63
C HIS A 109 -17.61 10.22 -3.36
N ASN A 110 -17.29 11.02 -2.35
CA ASN A 110 -15.92 11.42 -2.03
C ASN A 110 -15.06 10.22 -1.58
N THR A 111 -15.63 9.30 -0.80
CA THR A 111 -14.93 8.06 -0.40
C THR A 111 -14.64 7.17 -1.59
N ARG A 112 -15.59 7.02 -2.52
CA ARG A 112 -15.39 6.26 -3.76
C ARG A 112 -14.31 6.90 -4.63
N GLU A 113 -14.39 8.21 -4.85
CA GLU A 113 -13.41 8.94 -5.65
C GLU A 113 -12.00 8.87 -5.03
N MET A 114 -11.89 8.98 -3.71
CA MET A 114 -10.62 8.84 -3.00
C MET A 114 -10.08 7.40 -3.08
N ALA A 115 -10.94 6.39 -3.02
CA ALA A 115 -10.56 4.99 -3.22
C ALA A 115 -10.04 4.79 -4.65
N ASP A 116 -10.76 5.26 -5.66
CA ASP A 116 -10.36 5.16 -7.08
C ASP A 116 -9.03 5.88 -7.34
N LYS A 117 -8.83 7.08 -6.77
CA LYS A 117 -7.55 7.81 -6.85
C LYS A 117 -6.40 7.04 -6.21
N LYS A 118 -6.61 6.44 -5.04
CA LYS A 118 -5.59 5.61 -4.37
C LYS A 118 -5.26 4.36 -5.20
N LEU A 119 -6.28 3.68 -5.72
CA LEU A 119 -6.09 2.51 -6.58
C LEU A 119 -5.32 2.87 -7.84
N ASN A 120 -5.67 3.97 -8.51
CA ASN A 120 -4.95 4.45 -9.69
C ASN A 120 -3.49 4.81 -9.37
N LYS A 121 -3.24 5.47 -8.23
CA LYS A 121 -1.86 5.79 -7.80
C LYS A 121 -1.04 4.52 -7.56
N ILE A 122 -1.62 3.53 -6.89
CA ILE A 122 -0.99 2.24 -6.64
C ILE A 122 -0.70 1.53 -7.97
N ALA A 123 -1.70 1.46 -8.86
CA ALA A 123 -1.56 0.86 -10.19
C ALA A 123 -0.42 1.51 -11.00
N GLN A 124 -0.36 2.84 -11.05
CA GLN A 124 0.71 3.58 -11.72
C GLN A 124 2.09 3.33 -11.09
N GLU A 125 2.17 3.21 -9.77
CA GLU A 125 3.43 2.90 -9.09
C GLU A 125 3.92 1.49 -9.45
N TYR A 126 3.03 0.51 -9.43
CA TYR A 126 3.35 -0.87 -9.83
C TYR A 126 3.71 -0.97 -11.31
N GLU A 127 3.00 -0.26 -12.19
CA GLU A 127 3.31 -0.21 -13.62
C GLU A 127 4.72 0.35 -13.85
N ARG A 128 5.09 1.45 -13.19
CA ARG A 128 6.45 2.02 -13.26
C ARG A 128 7.51 1.02 -12.78
N LYS A 129 7.27 0.35 -11.65
CA LYS A 129 8.18 -0.67 -11.12
C LYS A 129 8.31 -1.87 -12.07
N PHE A 130 7.20 -2.29 -12.66
CA PHE A 130 7.17 -3.40 -13.60
C PHE A 130 7.98 -3.07 -14.86
N VAL A 131 7.76 -1.90 -15.45
CA VAL A 131 8.53 -1.44 -16.61
C VAL A 131 10.02 -1.30 -16.28
N ALA A 132 10.37 -0.80 -15.10
CA ALA A 132 11.77 -0.73 -14.67
C ALA A 132 12.39 -2.12 -14.53
N LEU A 133 11.68 -3.06 -13.90
CA LEU A 133 12.10 -4.44 -13.74
C LEU A 133 12.27 -5.14 -15.10
N GLU A 134 11.34 -4.95 -16.03
CA GLU A 134 11.41 -5.51 -17.38
C GLU A 134 12.66 -5.02 -18.12
N ARG A 135 12.96 -3.71 -18.05
CA ARG A 135 14.19 -3.16 -18.63
C ARG A 135 15.45 -3.77 -18.02
N ASP A 136 15.50 -3.90 -16.69
CA ASP A 136 16.63 -4.50 -16.00
C ASP A 136 16.81 -5.97 -16.36
N LEU A 137 15.71 -6.73 -16.44
CA LEU A 137 15.74 -8.13 -16.86
C LEU A 137 16.22 -8.26 -18.31
N LYS A 138 15.72 -7.43 -19.22
CA LYS A 138 16.15 -7.42 -20.62
C LYS A 138 17.64 -7.09 -20.75
N ARG A 139 18.13 -6.09 -20.00
CA ARG A 139 19.56 -5.74 -19.97
C ARG A 139 20.40 -6.90 -19.45
N LYS A 140 20.03 -7.49 -18.32
CA LYS A 140 20.75 -8.64 -17.74
C LYS A 140 20.75 -9.84 -18.68
N SER A 141 19.61 -10.14 -19.32
CA SER A 141 19.50 -11.22 -20.30
C SER A 141 20.41 -10.98 -21.50
N SER A 142 20.49 -9.74 -22.01
CA SER A 142 21.40 -9.40 -23.10
C SER A 142 22.87 -9.59 -22.70
N ILE A 143 23.25 -9.17 -21.49
CA ILE A 143 24.63 -9.35 -20.99
C ILE A 143 24.94 -10.83 -20.82
N ILE A 144 24.04 -11.62 -20.24
CA ILE A 144 24.22 -13.07 -20.09
C ILE A 144 24.38 -13.73 -21.46
N SER A 145 23.58 -13.32 -22.45
CA SER A 145 23.69 -13.86 -23.81
C SER A 145 25.04 -13.54 -24.46
N GLU A 146 25.56 -12.32 -24.27
CA GLU A 146 26.87 -11.93 -24.80
C GLU A 146 28.00 -12.69 -24.10
N ASN A 147 27.99 -12.74 -22.77
CA ASN A 147 28.97 -13.48 -21.99
C ASN A 147 28.96 -14.97 -22.35
N ASN A 148 27.78 -15.57 -22.57
CA ASN A 148 27.69 -16.96 -23.01
C ASN A 148 28.35 -17.18 -24.37
N ARG A 149 28.19 -16.23 -25.30
CA ARG A 149 28.86 -16.27 -26.61
C ARG A 149 30.37 -16.14 -26.49
N GLU A 150 30.86 -15.26 -25.63
CA GLU A 150 32.29 -15.12 -25.34
C GLU A 150 32.87 -16.40 -24.73
N ILE A 151 32.15 -17.01 -23.77
CA ILE A 151 32.54 -18.30 -23.17
C ILE A 151 32.60 -19.41 -24.22
N GLU A 152 31.63 -19.45 -25.14
CA GLU A 152 31.62 -20.42 -26.23
C GLU A 152 32.84 -20.26 -27.15
N ILE A 153 33.18 -19.03 -27.54
CA ILE A 153 34.38 -18.72 -28.33
C ILE A 153 35.66 -19.13 -27.57
N ILE A 154 35.76 -18.81 -26.29
CA ILE A 154 36.92 -19.19 -25.47
C ILE A 154 37.05 -20.71 -25.38
N ASN A 155 35.95 -21.43 -25.18
CA ASN A 155 35.94 -22.89 -25.13
C ASN A 155 36.31 -23.50 -26.48
N GLU A 156 35.82 -22.93 -27.58
CA GLU A 156 36.18 -23.35 -28.94
C GLU A 156 37.69 -23.19 -29.18
N ILE A 157 38.24 -22.01 -28.89
CA ILE A 157 39.69 -21.76 -28.98
C ILE A 157 40.46 -22.74 -28.08
N HIS A 158 40.00 -22.96 -26.85
CA HIS A 158 40.65 -23.90 -25.93
C HIS A 158 40.64 -25.34 -26.48
N ASN A 159 39.53 -25.79 -27.06
CA ASN A 159 39.45 -27.09 -27.70
C ASN A 159 40.39 -27.20 -28.90
N LEU A 160 40.53 -26.13 -29.69
CA LEU A 160 41.51 -26.07 -30.78
C LEU A 160 42.95 -26.16 -30.25
N TRP A 161 43.28 -25.47 -29.16
CA TRP A 161 44.58 -25.61 -28.49
C TRP A 161 44.86 -27.04 -28.01
N LEU A 162 43.87 -27.69 -27.39
CA LEU A 162 44.00 -29.09 -26.99
C LEU A 162 44.18 -30.01 -28.21
N ARG A 163 43.52 -29.70 -29.32
CA ARG A 163 43.69 -30.44 -30.57
C ARG A 163 45.08 -30.27 -31.14
N SER A 164 45.64 -29.06 -31.17
CA SER A 164 46.99 -28.81 -31.72
C SER A 164 48.06 -29.59 -30.96
N GLN A 165 47.91 -29.76 -29.63
CA GLN A 165 48.83 -30.57 -28.81
C GLN A 165 48.76 -32.07 -29.09
N ASN A 166 47.59 -32.58 -29.52
CA ASN A 166 47.38 -34.01 -29.79
C ASN A 166 47.73 -34.42 -31.22
N VAL A 167 47.91 -33.44 -32.11
CA VAL A 167 48.22 -33.67 -33.52
C VAL A 167 49.72 -33.95 -33.70
N GLN A 168 50.03 -35.01 -34.44
CA GLN A 168 51.42 -35.46 -34.62
C GLN A 168 52.17 -34.71 -35.73
N THR A 169 51.49 -34.30 -36.81
CA THR A 169 52.18 -33.67 -37.95
C THR A 169 52.14 -32.16 -37.88
N ALA A 170 53.22 -31.52 -38.31
CA ALA A 170 53.35 -30.06 -38.30
C ALA A 170 52.30 -29.37 -39.19
N GLU A 171 51.98 -29.95 -40.35
CA GLU A 171 50.99 -29.40 -41.29
C GLU A 171 49.59 -29.31 -40.65
N GLN A 172 49.19 -30.36 -39.93
CA GLN A 172 47.90 -30.40 -39.25
C GLN A 172 47.87 -29.42 -38.07
N ARG A 173 48.99 -29.21 -37.36
CA ARG A 173 49.07 -28.18 -36.30
C ARG A 173 48.91 -26.79 -36.87
N ILE A 174 49.53 -26.50 -38.02
CA ILE A 174 49.39 -25.24 -38.76
C ILE A 174 47.93 -24.98 -39.13
N GLU A 175 47.22 -25.99 -39.64
CA GLU A 175 45.79 -25.88 -39.96
C GLU A 175 44.95 -25.51 -38.72
N VAL A 176 45.22 -26.15 -37.57
CA VAL A 176 44.53 -25.85 -36.31
C VAL A 176 44.85 -24.43 -35.83
N TYR A 177 46.11 -23.98 -35.92
CA TYR A 177 46.46 -22.59 -35.59
C TYR A 177 45.80 -21.60 -36.55
N ASP A 178 45.62 -21.94 -37.83
CA ASP A 178 44.85 -21.12 -38.77
C ASP A 178 43.37 -21.04 -38.41
N GLU A 179 42.78 -22.10 -37.85
CA GLU A 179 41.43 -22.06 -37.29
C GLU A 179 41.36 -21.10 -36.09
N ILE A 180 42.32 -21.16 -35.16
CA ILE A 180 42.40 -20.24 -34.01
C ILE A 180 42.55 -18.78 -34.48
N LEU A 181 43.42 -18.53 -35.46
CA LEU A 181 43.68 -17.20 -36.00
C LEU A 181 42.51 -16.65 -36.83
N LYS A 182 41.61 -17.48 -37.36
CA LYS A 182 40.35 -17.00 -37.95
C LYS A 182 39.41 -16.44 -36.90
N ILE A 183 39.38 -17.05 -35.71
CA ILE A 183 38.54 -16.62 -34.59
C ILE A 183 39.16 -15.40 -33.88
N ARG A 184 40.48 -15.45 -33.61
CA ARG A 184 41.25 -14.38 -32.98
C ARG A 184 42.50 -14.04 -33.81
N PRO A 185 42.39 -13.13 -34.81
CA PRO A 185 43.48 -12.80 -35.73
C PRO A 185 44.71 -12.15 -35.10
N GLY A 186 44.59 -11.63 -33.88
CA GLY A 186 45.67 -10.99 -33.12
C GLY A 186 46.23 -11.86 -32.00
N ASP A 187 45.95 -13.17 -32.01
CA ASP A 187 46.51 -14.09 -31.03
C ASP A 187 48.01 -14.31 -31.31
N LEU A 188 48.85 -13.60 -30.55
CA LEU A 188 50.31 -13.65 -30.69
C LEU A 188 50.86 -15.05 -30.37
N GLU A 189 50.25 -15.72 -29.40
CA GLU A 189 50.66 -17.07 -28.98
C GLU A 189 50.39 -18.07 -30.12
N ALA A 190 49.20 -18.04 -30.72
CA ALA A 190 48.88 -18.87 -31.88
C ALA A 190 49.83 -18.59 -33.07
N LEU A 191 50.25 -17.34 -33.30
CA LEU A 191 51.23 -17.01 -34.32
C LEU A 191 52.63 -17.58 -34.01
N THR A 192 53.09 -17.49 -32.75
CA THR A 192 54.39 -18.05 -32.35
C THR A 192 54.42 -19.57 -32.44
N TYR A 193 53.36 -20.25 -31.99
CA TYR A 193 53.28 -21.71 -32.09
C TYR A 193 53.07 -22.19 -33.54
N LYS A 194 52.43 -21.37 -34.39
CA LYS A 194 52.41 -21.62 -35.83
C LYS A 194 53.82 -21.51 -36.43
N ALA A 195 54.60 -20.51 -36.04
CA ALA A 195 55.98 -20.36 -36.50
C ALA A 195 56.84 -21.57 -36.10
N ASP A 196 56.70 -22.06 -34.87
CA ASP A 196 57.35 -23.28 -34.37
C ASP A 196 56.98 -24.53 -35.21
N ALA A 197 55.69 -24.73 -35.49
CA ALA A 197 55.27 -25.82 -36.38
C ALA A 197 55.84 -25.69 -37.81
N VAL A 198 55.96 -24.46 -38.32
CA VAL A 198 56.59 -24.19 -39.63
C VAL A 198 58.11 -24.43 -39.60
N MET A 199 58.77 -24.19 -38.47
CA MET A 199 60.18 -24.52 -38.25
C MET A 199 60.43 -26.03 -38.35
N GLU A 200 59.54 -26.85 -37.78
CA GLU A 200 59.62 -28.31 -37.91
C GLU A 200 59.50 -28.81 -39.36
N MET A 201 58.79 -28.06 -40.22
CA MET A 201 58.72 -28.31 -41.66
C MET A 201 59.94 -27.80 -42.43
N GLN A 202 60.92 -27.17 -41.75
CA GLN A 202 62.12 -26.56 -42.33
C GLN A 202 61.84 -25.37 -43.27
N GLU A 203 60.65 -24.77 -43.15
CA GLU A 203 60.23 -23.60 -43.94
C GLU A 203 60.64 -22.29 -43.23
N TYR A 204 61.94 -22.12 -43.02
CA TYR A 204 62.51 -21.07 -42.16
C TYR A 204 62.11 -19.63 -42.55
N HIS A 205 62.04 -19.33 -43.85
CA HIS A 205 61.60 -18.01 -44.31
C HIS A 205 60.15 -17.68 -43.91
N TRP A 206 59.28 -18.69 -43.91
CA TRP A 206 57.89 -18.50 -43.51
C TRP A 206 57.77 -18.34 -42.00
N ALA A 207 58.50 -19.14 -41.22
CA ALA A 207 58.58 -18.99 -39.76
C ALA A 207 59.07 -17.60 -39.35
N MET A 208 60.11 -17.07 -40.02
CA MET A 208 60.59 -15.70 -39.80
C MET A 208 59.51 -14.65 -40.07
N SER A 209 58.74 -14.79 -41.15
CA SER A 209 57.67 -13.86 -41.50
C SER A 209 56.58 -13.83 -40.42
N LEU A 210 56.23 -15.00 -39.87
CA LEU A 210 55.30 -15.12 -38.74
C LEU A 210 55.85 -14.48 -37.48
N CYS A 211 57.12 -14.74 -37.14
CA CYS A 211 57.76 -14.13 -35.97
C CYS A 211 57.89 -12.61 -36.10
N ASN A 212 58.22 -12.10 -37.29
CA ASN A 212 58.27 -10.66 -37.56
C ASN A 212 56.91 -10.01 -37.30
N ARG A 213 55.81 -10.63 -37.74
CA ARG A 213 54.46 -10.14 -37.48
C ARG A 213 54.11 -10.10 -35.99
N VAL A 214 54.59 -11.08 -35.20
CA VAL A 214 54.43 -11.05 -33.74
C VAL A 214 55.22 -9.89 -33.15
N LEU A 215 56.47 -9.71 -33.59
CA LEU A 215 57.38 -8.69 -33.07
C LEU A 215 57.01 -7.26 -33.50
N GLU A 216 56.25 -7.10 -34.59
CA GLU A 216 55.62 -5.82 -34.95
C GLU A 216 54.53 -5.38 -33.94
N LEU A 217 53.88 -6.34 -33.27
CA LEU A 217 52.83 -6.09 -32.29
C LEU A 217 53.38 -6.08 -30.85
N ASP A 218 54.36 -6.94 -30.58
CA ASP A 218 55.06 -7.04 -29.30
C ASP A 218 56.56 -7.27 -29.54
N GLU A 219 57.32 -6.18 -29.58
CA GLU A 219 58.77 -6.19 -29.78
C GLU A 219 59.54 -6.91 -28.67
N SER A 220 58.89 -7.15 -27.52
CA SER A 220 59.44 -7.81 -26.33
C SER A 220 58.98 -9.27 -26.19
N ASN A 221 58.38 -9.85 -27.23
CA ASN A 221 57.95 -11.24 -27.20
C ASN A 221 59.17 -12.19 -27.24
N GLY A 222 59.59 -12.67 -26.08
CA GLY A 222 60.73 -13.58 -25.92
C GLY A 222 60.64 -14.86 -26.79
N PRO A 223 59.52 -15.59 -26.78
CA PRO A 223 59.33 -16.76 -27.65
C PRO A 223 59.48 -16.45 -29.14
N ALA A 224 58.92 -15.34 -29.62
CA ALA A 224 59.03 -14.96 -31.04
C ALA A 224 60.46 -14.56 -31.44
N LEU A 225 61.19 -13.86 -30.56
CA LEU A 225 62.62 -13.55 -30.78
C LEU A 225 63.45 -14.83 -30.84
N TYR A 226 63.22 -15.75 -29.91
CA TYR A 226 63.90 -17.05 -29.89
C TYR A 226 63.63 -17.85 -31.16
N GLN A 227 62.36 -18.01 -31.56
CA GLN A 227 61.99 -18.74 -32.78
C GLN A 227 62.56 -18.09 -34.05
N ARG A 228 62.59 -16.75 -34.12
CA ARG A 228 63.23 -16.03 -35.23
C ARG A 228 64.74 -16.22 -35.25
N ALA A 229 65.39 -16.26 -34.09
CA ALA A 229 66.82 -16.54 -33.99
C ALA A 229 67.15 -17.96 -34.49
N CYS A 230 66.35 -18.97 -34.10
CA CYS A 230 66.50 -20.34 -34.61
C CYS A 230 66.41 -20.37 -36.13
N ALA A 231 65.42 -19.68 -36.71
CA ALA A 231 65.26 -19.57 -38.16
C ALA A 231 66.46 -18.89 -38.84
N TYR A 232 66.99 -17.80 -38.25
CA TYR A 232 68.19 -17.12 -38.76
C TYR A 232 69.43 -18.02 -38.70
N ALA A 233 69.63 -18.76 -37.62
CA ALA A 233 70.76 -19.66 -37.45
C ALA A 233 70.75 -20.79 -38.49
N ARG A 234 69.57 -21.38 -38.76
CA ARG A 234 69.37 -22.40 -39.80
C ARG A 234 69.55 -21.85 -41.22
N LEU A 235 69.27 -20.57 -41.45
CA LEU A 235 69.51 -19.87 -42.72
C LEU A 235 70.96 -19.34 -42.87
N GLY A 236 71.82 -19.49 -41.85
CA GLY A 236 73.21 -19.02 -41.85
C GLY A 236 73.35 -17.50 -41.65
N ALA A 237 72.31 -16.82 -41.18
CA ALA A 237 72.32 -15.40 -40.85
C ALA A 237 72.77 -15.19 -39.38
N GLU A 238 74.05 -15.48 -39.12
CA GLU A 238 74.61 -15.57 -37.77
C GLU A 238 74.46 -14.27 -36.96
N GLU A 239 74.76 -13.11 -37.53
CA GLU A 239 74.69 -11.84 -36.80
C GLU A 239 73.27 -11.51 -36.34
N GLN A 240 72.27 -11.70 -37.21
CA GLN A 240 70.87 -11.48 -36.87
C GLN A 240 70.38 -12.47 -35.80
N ALA A 241 70.82 -13.73 -35.87
CA ALA A 241 70.51 -14.72 -34.84
C ALA A 241 71.07 -14.28 -33.47
N LEU A 242 72.31 -13.80 -33.43
CA LEU A 242 72.95 -13.34 -32.18
C LEU A 242 72.28 -12.11 -31.58
N GLU A 243 71.84 -11.17 -32.41
CA GLU A 243 71.07 -10.01 -31.96
C GLU A 243 69.74 -10.41 -31.33
N ASP A 244 69.01 -11.34 -31.95
CA ASP A 244 67.74 -11.84 -31.42
C ASP A 244 67.91 -12.69 -30.16
N ILE A 245 68.96 -13.53 -30.10
CA ILE A 245 69.34 -14.28 -28.88
C ILE A 245 69.65 -13.31 -27.74
N GLN A 246 70.43 -12.25 -28.00
CA GLN A 246 70.76 -11.25 -26.99
C GLN A 246 69.48 -10.60 -26.45
N ARG A 247 68.59 -10.13 -27.33
CA ARG A 247 67.30 -9.55 -26.91
C ARG A 247 66.44 -10.54 -26.14
N ALA A 248 66.33 -11.79 -26.60
CA ALA A 248 65.53 -12.83 -25.95
C ALA A 248 66.04 -13.14 -24.54
N THR A 249 67.37 -13.24 -24.36
CA THR A 249 68.00 -13.52 -23.06
C THR A 249 67.99 -12.31 -22.11
N ASP A 250 67.98 -11.09 -22.64
CA ASP A 250 67.77 -9.87 -21.86
C ASP A 250 66.34 -9.77 -21.31
N ILE A 251 65.34 -10.21 -22.10
CA ILE A 251 63.93 -10.25 -21.68
C ILE A 251 63.67 -11.38 -20.68
N SER A 252 64.14 -12.59 -21.02
CA SER A 252 63.94 -13.77 -20.19
C SER A 252 65.26 -14.50 -19.99
N PRO A 253 65.96 -14.26 -18.88
CA PRO A 253 67.19 -14.95 -18.53
C PRO A 253 67.09 -16.48 -18.54
N SER A 254 65.91 -17.05 -18.29
CA SER A 254 65.65 -18.49 -18.35
C SER A 254 65.78 -19.08 -19.75
N LEU A 255 65.67 -18.27 -20.81
CA LEU A 255 65.89 -18.73 -22.18
C LEU A 255 67.36 -19.06 -22.44
N ARG A 256 68.31 -18.60 -21.62
CA ARG A 256 69.74 -18.93 -21.79
C ARG A 256 69.99 -20.43 -21.72
N GLU A 257 69.34 -21.11 -20.78
CA GLU A 257 69.46 -22.56 -20.62
C GLU A 257 68.86 -23.28 -21.83
N LEU A 258 67.69 -22.84 -22.29
CA LEU A 258 67.02 -23.38 -23.47
C LEU A 258 67.89 -23.22 -24.75
N ILE A 259 68.47 -22.03 -24.94
CA ILE A 259 69.32 -21.69 -26.10
C ILE A 259 70.62 -22.51 -26.10
N ALA A 260 71.16 -22.85 -24.92
CA ALA A 260 72.38 -23.63 -24.80
C ALA A 260 72.20 -25.11 -25.18
N ASP A 261 70.97 -25.64 -25.06
CA ASP A 261 70.64 -27.02 -25.40
C ASP A 261 70.00 -27.16 -26.80
N GLU A 262 69.75 -26.04 -27.49
CA GLU A 262 68.99 -26.03 -28.74
C GLU A 262 69.86 -26.44 -29.95
N PRO A 263 69.46 -27.48 -30.72
CA PRO A 263 70.23 -27.96 -31.87
C PRO A 263 70.25 -26.99 -33.06
N ASP A 264 69.32 -26.05 -33.14
CA ASP A 264 69.27 -25.07 -34.23
C ASP A 264 70.46 -24.11 -34.21
N PHE A 265 71.11 -23.93 -33.04
CA PHE A 265 72.28 -23.07 -32.88
C PHE A 265 73.61 -23.81 -33.01
N GLU A 266 73.60 -25.05 -33.50
CA GLU A 266 74.84 -25.81 -33.71
C GLU A 266 75.88 -25.08 -34.57
N SER A 267 75.41 -24.29 -35.54
CA SER A 267 76.25 -23.46 -36.40
C SER A 267 76.95 -22.31 -35.67
N LEU A 268 76.43 -21.89 -34.51
CA LEU A 268 76.93 -20.76 -33.73
C LEU A 268 77.91 -21.17 -32.62
N TYR A 269 78.02 -22.47 -32.30
CA TYR A 269 78.97 -22.95 -31.29
C TYR A 269 80.42 -22.64 -31.68
N GLY A 270 81.17 -22.07 -30.75
CA GLY A 270 82.56 -21.61 -30.98
C GLY A 270 82.65 -20.15 -31.42
N ASN A 271 81.52 -19.47 -31.65
CA ASN A 271 81.51 -18.02 -31.75
C ASN A 271 81.60 -17.40 -30.35
N LYS A 272 82.66 -16.59 -30.12
CA LYS A 272 82.90 -15.92 -28.84
C LYS A 272 81.71 -15.10 -28.34
N ARG A 273 80.93 -14.51 -29.25
CA ARG A 273 79.77 -13.69 -28.89
C ARG A 273 78.61 -14.56 -28.39
N PHE A 274 78.39 -15.72 -29.01
CA PHE A 274 77.39 -16.69 -28.58
C PHE A 274 77.73 -17.29 -27.20
N ASP A 275 78.98 -17.69 -27.01
CA ASP A 275 79.46 -18.25 -25.73
C ASP A 275 79.32 -17.24 -24.58
N ALA A 276 79.53 -15.95 -24.84
CA ALA A 276 79.33 -14.87 -23.86
C ALA A 276 77.85 -14.69 -23.48
N LEU A 277 76.93 -14.80 -24.46
CA LEU A 277 75.49 -14.67 -24.24
C LEU A 277 74.93 -15.82 -23.38
N ILE A 278 75.42 -17.05 -23.60
CA ILE A 278 75.03 -18.23 -22.82
C ILE A 278 75.62 -18.19 -21.41
N SER A 279 76.91 -17.83 -21.27
CA SER A 279 77.61 -17.82 -19.97
C SER A 279 77.21 -16.67 -19.03
N GLY A 280 76.36 -15.74 -19.49
CA GLY A 280 75.88 -14.60 -18.71
C GLY A 280 76.95 -13.54 -18.41
N ASN A 281 78.15 -13.69 -18.99
CA ASN A 281 79.24 -12.73 -18.85
C ASN A 281 79.14 -11.69 -19.97
N ILE A 282 78.23 -10.74 -19.81
CA ILE A 282 78.22 -9.53 -20.62
C ILE A 282 79.30 -8.61 -20.04
N SER A 283 80.47 -8.56 -20.70
CA SER A 283 81.59 -7.66 -20.37
C SER A 283 81.34 -6.23 -20.83
#